data_AF-A0A1U7IQD0-F1
#
_entry.id   AF-A0A1U7IQD0-F1
#
_cell.length_a   1.000
_cell.length_b   1.000
_cell.length_c   1.000
_cell.angle_alpha   90.00
_cell.angle_beta   90.00
_cell.angle_gamma   90.00
#
_symmetry.space_group_name_H-M   'P 1'
#
loop_
_entity.id
_entity.type
_entity.pdbx_description
1 polymer ?
#
loop_
_entity_poly.entity_id
_entity_poly.type
_entity_poly.pdbx_seq_one_letter_code
_entity_poly.pdbx_strand_id
1 'polypeptide(L)'
;MTLSKKSLINSGILLLLTLAIASPLAFRVDAQSATSSNESLPTNWGAYEPDGSIGSPGRREGGGTRGPCVENNVNHKVTALIPLNGFGTTIADYPTFAVYIPQLSSESNPEIEFVLRTSEKKEIYKTKFNIKQGGIVSFILPKNSNVPGLKLNQNYFWTVTLICNPEAMDTGDVSGNKKVEGIVIRRVTPNASLRQELAAAKSWRDRVTIYAKAGIWYDALSNLAELRRRNPTDPIIVRNWRELLKSVGIEELAQEPILAPLVGANQLSSEVTPIN
;
A
#
# COMPACT_ATOMS: atom_id res chain seq x y z
N MET A 1 116.00 -26.12 -8.82
CA MET A 1 115.36 -27.43 -9.03
C MET A 1 114.12 -27.51 -8.17
N THR A 2 113.05 -28.13 -8.72
CA THR A 2 111.83 -28.64 -8.08
C THR A 2 110.83 -27.68 -7.42
N LEU A 3 109.91 -27.17 -8.27
CA LEU A 3 108.44 -27.30 -8.21
C LEU A 3 107.75 -27.55 -6.85
N SER A 4 106.78 -26.70 -6.51
CA SER A 4 105.51 -27.16 -5.96
C SER A 4 104.36 -26.19 -6.29
N LYS A 5 103.48 -26.66 -7.18
CA LYS A 5 102.17 -26.08 -7.48
C LYS A 5 101.22 -26.41 -6.32
N LYS A 6 100.50 -25.42 -5.81
CA LYS A 6 99.16 -25.65 -5.21
C LYS A 6 98.19 -24.61 -5.75
N SER A 7 97.06 -25.14 -6.18
CA SER A 7 95.97 -24.52 -6.91
C SER A 7 94.68 -24.90 -6.18
N LEU A 8 93.64 -24.05 -6.31
CA LEU A 8 92.20 -24.39 -6.21
C LEU A 8 91.67 -24.58 -4.75
N ILE A 9 90.51 -24.06 -4.29
CA ILE A 9 89.27 -23.50 -4.87
C ILE A 9 88.59 -22.61 -3.80
N ASN A 10 88.10 -21.42 -4.18
CA ASN A 10 87.09 -20.68 -3.40
C ASN A 10 85.69 -21.10 -3.91
N SER A 11 84.91 -21.82 -3.10
CA SER A 11 83.50 -22.11 -3.38
C SER A 11 82.64 -20.95 -2.90
N GLY A 12 82.24 -20.06 -3.81
CA GLY A 12 81.17 -19.10 -3.58
C GLY A 12 79.82 -19.75 -3.85
N ILE A 13 79.04 -19.99 -2.80
CA ILE A 13 77.64 -20.42 -2.89
C ILE A 13 76.81 -19.18 -3.22
N LEU A 14 76.27 -19.12 -4.44
CA LEU A 14 75.34 -18.07 -4.88
C LEU A 14 73.91 -18.49 -4.50
N LEU A 15 73.39 -17.91 -3.41
CA LEU A 15 72.01 -18.13 -2.95
C LEU A 15 71.08 -17.22 -3.77
N LEU A 16 70.41 -17.77 -4.79
CA LEU A 16 69.38 -17.06 -5.57
C LEU A 16 68.04 -17.10 -4.81
N LEU A 17 67.74 -16.04 -4.07
CA LEU A 17 66.44 -15.80 -3.45
C LEU A 17 65.44 -15.36 -4.54
N THR A 18 64.51 -16.23 -4.93
CA THR A 18 63.43 -15.86 -5.85
C THR A 18 62.27 -15.22 -5.06
N LEU A 19 62.06 -13.93 -5.29
CA LEU A 19 60.94 -13.18 -4.72
C LEU A 19 59.69 -13.46 -5.56
N ALA A 20 58.77 -14.28 -5.05
CA ALA A 20 57.46 -14.48 -5.67
C ALA A 20 56.58 -13.24 -5.44
N ILE A 21 56.44 -12.39 -6.46
CA ILE A 21 55.53 -11.24 -6.43
C ILE A 21 54.11 -11.77 -6.65
N ALA A 22 53.39 -12.03 -5.56
CA ALA A 22 51.96 -12.30 -5.61
C ALA A 22 51.23 -11.01 -6.02
N SER A 23 50.76 -10.96 -7.27
CA SER A 23 49.91 -9.86 -7.73
C SER A 23 48.52 -10.02 -7.10
N PRO A 24 47.95 -9.00 -6.45
CA PRO A 24 46.58 -9.11 -5.98
C PRO A 24 45.65 -9.16 -7.20
N LEU A 25 44.89 -10.26 -7.32
CA LEU A 25 43.72 -10.33 -8.17
C LEU A 25 42.75 -9.25 -7.70
N ALA A 26 42.72 -8.13 -8.42
CA ALA A 26 41.70 -7.11 -8.25
C ALA A 26 40.37 -7.73 -8.71
N PHE A 27 39.59 -8.26 -7.75
CA PHE A 27 38.19 -8.58 -7.99
C PHE A 27 37.48 -7.27 -8.36
N ARG A 28 37.14 -7.12 -9.63
CA ARG A 28 36.16 -6.11 -10.05
C ARG A 28 34.81 -6.56 -9.52
N VAL A 29 34.37 -5.92 -8.43
CA VAL A 29 32.95 -5.89 -8.09
C VAL A 29 32.31 -4.99 -9.13
N ASP A 30 31.73 -5.59 -10.17
CA ASP A 30 30.80 -4.86 -11.02
C ASP A 30 29.60 -4.50 -10.14
N ALA A 31 29.59 -3.25 -9.68
CA ALA A 31 28.40 -2.66 -9.10
C ALA A 31 27.33 -2.70 -10.20
N GLN A 32 26.41 -3.66 -10.12
CA GLN A 32 25.20 -3.63 -10.93
C GLN A 32 24.51 -2.30 -10.65
N SER A 33 24.56 -1.44 -11.66
CA SER A 33 23.84 -0.18 -11.65
C SER A 33 22.38 -0.50 -11.40
N ALA A 34 21.78 0.15 -10.41
CA ALA A 34 20.34 0.09 -10.18
C ALA A 34 19.61 0.80 -11.33
N THR A 35 19.52 0.13 -12.48
CA THR A 35 18.39 0.28 -13.41
C THR A 35 17.18 -0.34 -12.69
N SER A 36 16.04 0.31 -12.51
CA SER A 36 15.34 1.14 -13.49
C SER A 36 14.37 2.12 -12.78
N SER A 37 14.59 3.43 -12.94
CA SER A 37 13.56 4.43 -12.63
C SER A 37 12.46 4.50 -13.72
N ASN A 38 12.56 3.68 -14.78
CA ASN A 38 11.67 3.68 -15.93
C ASN A 38 10.84 2.40 -16.11
N GLU A 39 11.03 1.37 -15.28
CA GLU A 39 10.23 0.15 -15.38
C GLU A 39 8.86 0.35 -14.73
N SER A 40 7.83 -0.14 -15.41
CA SER A 40 6.46 -0.15 -14.89
C SER A 40 6.36 -1.12 -13.73
N LEU A 41 5.62 -0.75 -12.68
CA LEU A 41 5.31 -1.67 -11.59
C LEU A 41 4.57 -2.93 -12.13
N PRO A 42 4.68 -4.08 -11.45
CA PRO A 42 3.99 -5.30 -11.84
C PRO A 42 2.49 -5.06 -11.99
N THR A 43 1.85 -5.62 -13.00
CA THR A 43 0.41 -5.39 -13.29
C THR A 43 -0.53 -6.36 -12.56
N ASN A 44 0.01 -7.37 -11.87
CA ASN A 44 -0.75 -8.39 -11.12
C ASN A 44 -1.10 -7.94 -9.69
N TRP A 45 -1.62 -6.72 -9.54
CA TRP A 45 -2.00 -6.19 -8.24
C TRP A 45 -3.22 -6.91 -7.67
N GLY A 46 -3.19 -7.19 -6.36
CA GLY A 46 -4.38 -7.71 -5.68
C GLY A 46 -4.79 -9.11 -6.13
N ALA A 47 -3.86 -9.91 -6.66
CA ALA A 47 -4.07 -11.31 -7.07
C ALA A 47 -4.32 -12.27 -5.89
N TYR A 48 -4.76 -11.76 -4.73
CA TYR A 48 -5.10 -12.62 -3.60
C TYR A 48 -6.43 -13.31 -3.88
N GLU A 49 -6.38 -14.63 -3.98
CA GLU A 49 -7.55 -15.49 -4.02
C GLU A 49 -7.82 -16.04 -2.61
N PRO A 50 -8.96 -15.71 -1.98
CA PRO A 50 -9.32 -16.26 -0.69
C PRO A 50 -9.64 -17.75 -0.79
N ASP A 51 -9.59 -18.44 0.35
CA ASP A 51 -10.24 -19.75 0.47
C ASP A 51 -11.76 -19.61 0.22
N GLY A 52 -12.35 -20.61 -0.45
CA GLY A 52 -13.77 -20.64 -0.78
C GLY A 52 -14.70 -20.63 0.44
N SER A 53 -14.18 -20.90 1.64
CA SER A 53 -14.90 -20.81 2.92
C SER A 53 -15.29 -19.39 3.34
N ILE A 54 -14.71 -18.36 2.74
CA ILE A 54 -14.88 -16.96 3.15
C ILE A 54 -16.18 -16.33 2.60
N GLY A 55 -16.90 -17.05 1.72
CA GLY A 55 -18.15 -16.60 1.11
C GLY A 55 -17.93 -15.58 -0.02
N SER A 56 -19.02 -15.02 -0.54
CA SER A 56 -18.93 -14.03 -1.62
C SER A 56 -18.62 -12.62 -1.09
N PRO A 57 -17.79 -11.84 -1.80
CA PRO A 57 -17.49 -10.47 -1.45
C PRO A 57 -18.74 -9.58 -1.49
N GLY A 58 -18.73 -8.48 -0.71
CA GLY A 58 -19.76 -7.45 -0.76
C GLY A 58 -19.74 -6.62 -2.07
N ARG A 59 -20.60 -5.60 -2.16
CA ARG A 59 -20.73 -4.75 -3.35
C ARG A 59 -19.69 -3.64 -3.37
N ARG A 60 -18.75 -3.71 -4.32
CA ARG A 60 -17.67 -2.72 -4.52
C ARG A 60 -18.16 -1.32 -4.86
N GLU A 61 -19.27 -1.23 -5.57
CA GLU A 61 -19.96 0.02 -5.89
C GLU A 61 -21.20 0.17 -5.01
N GLY A 62 -21.44 1.38 -4.54
CA GLY A 62 -22.57 1.67 -3.68
C GLY A 62 -23.91 1.47 -4.39
N GLY A 63 -24.84 0.82 -3.70
CA GLY A 63 -26.25 0.78 -4.10
C GLY A 63 -26.97 2.02 -3.59
N GLY A 64 -27.78 2.65 -4.45
CA GLY A 64 -28.60 3.82 -4.09
C GLY A 64 -28.66 4.85 -5.22
N THR A 65 -29.73 4.83 -6.01
CA THR A 65 -29.96 5.77 -7.11
C THR A 65 -30.66 7.06 -6.66
N ARG A 66 -31.13 7.13 -5.41
CA ARG A 66 -31.90 8.25 -4.86
C ARG A 66 -31.15 8.81 -3.66
N GLY A 67 -30.86 10.11 -3.67
CA GLY A 67 -30.13 10.80 -2.60
C GLY A 67 -29.68 12.19 -3.06
N PRO A 68 -30.03 13.28 -2.36
CA PRO A 68 -29.92 14.66 -2.86
C PRO A 68 -28.49 15.23 -2.85
N CYS A 69 -27.53 14.53 -2.23
CA CYS A 69 -26.21 15.12 -1.94
C CYS A 69 -25.13 14.88 -3.02
N VAL A 70 -25.41 14.11 -4.07
CA VAL A 70 -24.45 13.85 -5.15
C VAL A 70 -24.94 14.55 -6.40
N GLU A 71 -24.05 15.28 -7.07
CA GLU A 71 -24.39 15.93 -8.33
C GLU A 71 -24.85 14.89 -9.37
N ASN A 72 -25.90 15.21 -10.14
CA ASN A 72 -26.52 14.29 -11.09
C ASN A 72 -25.57 13.94 -12.24
N ASN A 73 -24.67 13.00 -11.99
CA ASN A 73 -23.83 12.37 -12.99
C ASN A 73 -23.91 10.85 -12.80
N VAL A 74 -24.47 10.17 -13.81
CA VAL A 74 -24.89 8.76 -13.73
C VAL A 74 -23.72 7.79 -13.50
N ASN A 75 -22.48 8.27 -13.73
CA ASN A 75 -21.28 7.44 -13.76
C ASN A 75 -20.45 7.42 -12.47
N HIS A 76 -20.78 8.24 -11.46
CA HIS A 76 -19.96 8.32 -10.24
C HIS A 76 -20.76 7.87 -9.03
N LYS A 77 -20.62 6.57 -8.70
CA LYS A 77 -21.08 5.98 -7.44
C LYS A 77 -19.95 6.06 -6.41
N VAL A 78 -20.30 5.95 -5.14
CA VAL A 78 -19.29 5.71 -4.11
C VAL A 78 -18.65 4.34 -4.41
N THR A 79 -17.32 4.30 -4.50
CA THR A 79 -16.60 3.12 -5.00
C THR A 79 -15.45 2.75 -4.07
N ALA A 80 -15.37 1.49 -3.65
CA ALA A 80 -14.25 0.97 -2.89
C ALA A 80 -13.02 0.75 -3.79
N LEU A 81 -11.86 1.29 -3.39
CA LEU A 81 -10.58 1.11 -4.11
C LEU A 81 -9.95 -0.23 -3.72
N ILE A 82 -10.54 -1.31 -4.23
CA ILE A 82 -10.16 -2.69 -3.92
C ILE A 82 -10.19 -3.57 -5.17
N PRO A 83 -9.64 -4.80 -5.12
CA PRO A 83 -9.73 -5.75 -6.23
C PRO A 83 -11.18 -6.14 -6.58
N LEU A 84 -11.39 -6.52 -7.84
CA LEU A 84 -12.71 -6.90 -8.37
C LEU A 84 -13.34 -8.07 -7.61
N ASN A 85 -12.52 -9.02 -7.15
CA ASN A 85 -12.99 -10.14 -6.34
C ASN A 85 -13.38 -9.70 -4.92
N GLY A 86 -13.17 -8.45 -4.51
CA GLY A 86 -13.47 -7.98 -3.18
C GLY A 86 -12.65 -8.63 -2.06
N PHE A 87 -11.43 -9.05 -2.35
CA PHE A 87 -10.51 -9.50 -1.31
C PHE A 87 -9.24 -8.70 -1.40
N GLY A 88 -8.75 -8.26 -0.24
CA GLY A 88 -7.44 -7.67 -0.13
C GLY A 88 -6.74 -8.15 1.13
N THR A 89 -5.42 -8.19 1.08
CA THR A 89 -4.61 -8.51 2.25
C THR A 89 -3.81 -7.31 2.72
N THR A 90 -3.48 -7.34 4.00
CA THR A 90 -2.58 -6.37 4.62
C THR A 90 -1.60 -7.09 5.56
N ILE A 91 -0.43 -6.51 5.79
CA ILE A 91 0.44 -6.95 6.90
C ILE A 91 0.34 -6.01 8.12
N ALA A 92 -0.25 -4.83 7.94
CA ALA A 92 -0.47 -3.85 8.99
C ALA A 92 -1.51 -4.34 10.03
N ASP A 93 -1.26 -4.05 11.30
CA ASP A 93 -2.26 -4.15 12.36
C ASP A 93 -3.33 -3.06 12.26
N TYR A 94 -2.93 -1.85 11.84
CA TYR A 94 -3.80 -0.70 11.62
C TYR A 94 -3.76 -0.27 10.14
N PRO A 95 -4.50 -0.95 9.25
CA PRO A 95 -4.47 -0.66 7.83
C PRO A 95 -5.19 0.65 7.49
N THR A 96 -4.95 1.12 6.27
CA THR A 96 -5.65 2.24 5.66
C THR A 96 -6.61 1.72 4.58
N PHE A 97 -7.86 2.17 4.65
CA PHE A 97 -8.90 1.88 3.66
C PHE A 97 -9.07 3.07 2.72
N ALA A 98 -9.47 2.86 1.48
CA ALA A 98 -9.72 3.96 0.55
C ALA A 98 -11.00 3.76 -0.26
N VAL A 99 -11.73 4.85 -0.45
CA VAL A 99 -12.95 4.90 -1.26
C VAL A 99 -12.94 6.17 -2.09
N TYR A 100 -13.60 6.12 -3.23
CA TYR A 100 -13.97 7.30 -4.01
C TYR A 100 -15.35 7.78 -3.58
N ILE A 101 -15.44 9.07 -3.32
CA ILE A 101 -16.68 9.80 -3.07
C ILE A 101 -16.97 10.65 -4.31
N PRO A 102 -18.15 10.52 -4.93
CA PRO A 102 -18.57 11.37 -6.04
C PRO A 102 -18.60 12.85 -5.67
N GLN A 103 -18.68 13.72 -6.69
CA GLN A 103 -18.88 15.15 -6.46
C GLN A 103 -20.18 15.40 -5.69
N LEU A 104 -20.06 16.21 -4.65
CA LEU A 104 -21.11 16.49 -3.68
C LEU A 104 -21.77 17.82 -4.01
N SER A 105 -23.09 17.92 -3.82
CA SER A 105 -23.80 19.19 -4.01
C SER A 105 -23.38 20.20 -2.95
N SER A 106 -23.19 21.46 -3.34
CA SER A 106 -22.78 22.55 -2.44
C SER A 106 -23.79 22.86 -1.33
N GLU A 107 -25.05 22.49 -1.52
CA GLU A 107 -26.14 22.75 -0.57
C GLU A 107 -26.35 21.61 0.44
N SER A 108 -25.61 20.51 0.30
CA SER A 108 -25.70 19.36 1.19
C SER A 108 -24.61 19.36 2.27
N ASN A 109 -24.92 18.80 3.45
CA ASN A 109 -23.95 18.54 4.51
C ASN A 109 -23.85 17.04 4.79
N PRO A 110 -23.30 16.24 3.86
CA PRO A 110 -23.26 14.80 4.00
C PRO A 110 -22.21 14.35 5.02
N GLU A 111 -22.49 13.21 5.64
CA GLU A 111 -21.55 12.50 6.50
C GLU A 111 -21.07 11.22 5.81
N ILE A 112 -19.89 10.74 6.18
CA ILE A 112 -19.45 9.39 5.86
C ILE A 112 -19.35 8.58 7.14
N GLU A 113 -20.02 7.43 7.18
CA GLU A 113 -19.88 6.44 8.23
C GLU A 113 -18.96 5.31 7.78
N PHE A 114 -17.87 5.08 8.52
CA PHE A 114 -17.01 3.92 8.37
C PHE A 114 -17.29 2.91 9.49
N VAL A 115 -17.48 1.65 9.14
CA VAL A 115 -17.69 0.56 10.11
C VAL A 115 -16.80 -0.62 9.77
N LEU A 116 -16.14 -1.20 10.77
CA LEU A 116 -15.32 -2.41 10.67
C LEU A 116 -15.89 -3.50 11.58
N ARG A 117 -16.04 -4.70 11.03
CA ARG A 117 -16.63 -5.86 11.70
C ARG A 117 -15.76 -7.11 11.58
N THR A 118 -15.86 -8.00 12.55
CA THR A 118 -15.29 -9.35 12.47
C THR A 118 -16.14 -10.25 11.56
N SER A 119 -15.66 -11.47 11.31
CA SER A 119 -16.41 -12.49 10.56
C SER A 119 -17.73 -12.90 11.24
N GLU A 120 -17.80 -12.79 12.57
CA GLU A 120 -19.00 -13.01 13.37
C GLU A 120 -19.94 -11.78 13.39
N LYS A 121 -19.73 -10.80 12.50
CA LYS A 121 -20.49 -9.55 12.38
C LYS A 121 -20.38 -8.63 13.61
N LYS A 122 -19.45 -8.88 14.53
CA LYS A 122 -19.20 -8.01 15.67
C LYS A 122 -18.55 -6.71 15.20
N GLU A 123 -19.17 -5.58 15.49
CA GLU A 123 -18.57 -4.25 15.27
C GLU A 123 -17.37 -4.04 16.21
N ILE A 124 -16.22 -3.72 15.63
CA ILE A 124 -14.98 -3.44 16.38
C ILE A 124 -14.51 -1.99 16.20
N TYR A 125 -15.03 -1.29 15.19
CA TYR A 125 -14.81 0.13 15.03
C TYR A 125 -15.95 0.74 14.22
N LYS A 126 -16.42 1.90 14.65
CA LYS A 126 -17.43 2.70 13.96
C LYS A 126 -17.12 4.18 14.19
N THR A 127 -17.19 4.97 13.12
CA THR A 127 -16.94 6.41 13.18
C THR A 127 -17.66 7.13 12.06
N LYS A 128 -17.86 8.44 12.24
CA LYS A 128 -18.48 9.33 11.26
C LYS A 128 -17.57 10.53 10.99
N PHE A 129 -17.60 11.01 9.75
CA PHE A 129 -16.84 12.17 9.31
C PHE A 129 -17.73 13.11 8.51
N ASN A 130 -17.62 14.40 8.74
CA ASN A 130 -18.17 15.40 7.85
C ASN A 130 -17.32 15.46 6.58
N ILE A 131 -17.94 15.47 5.41
CA ILE A 131 -17.24 15.63 4.14
C ILE A 131 -17.84 16.78 3.34
N LYS A 132 -16.97 17.62 2.76
CA LYS A 132 -17.37 18.83 2.03
C LYS A 132 -17.17 18.74 0.52
N GLN A 133 -16.37 17.79 0.05
CA GLN A 133 -16.00 17.67 -1.36
C GLN A 133 -15.83 16.22 -1.77
N GLY A 134 -16.03 15.94 -3.07
CA GLY A 134 -15.76 14.64 -3.67
C GLY A 134 -14.26 14.39 -3.89
N GLY A 135 -13.91 13.12 -4.11
CA GLY A 135 -12.54 12.66 -4.33
C GLY A 135 -12.27 11.31 -3.67
N ILE A 136 -11.03 10.85 -3.81
CA ILE A 136 -10.54 9.65 -3.13
C ILE A 136 -10.18 10.02 -1.70
N VAL A 137 -10.85 9.40 -0.73
CA VAL A 137 -10.60 9.56 0.70
C VAL A 137 -10.05 8.29 1.30
N SER A 138 -9.20 8.44 2.31
CA SER A 138 -8.63 7.33 3.05
C SER A 138 -9.06 7.34 4.52
N PHE A 139 -9.33 6.17 5.09
CA PHE A 139 -9.67 5.97 6.50
C PHE A 139 -8.53 5.20 7.17
N ILE A 140 -7.93 5.80 8.19
CA ILE A 140 -6.87 5.16 8.96
C ILE A 140 -7.50 4.54 10.19
N LEU A 141 -7.32 3.24 10.41
CA LEU A 141 -7.75 2.60 11.65
C LEU A 141 -6.90 3.20 12.80
N PRO A 142 -7.50 3.87 13.80
CA PRO A 142 -6.72 4.60 14.79
C PRO A 142 -6.00 3.65 15.74
N LYS A 143 -4.74 3.96 16.06
CA LYS A 143 -3.95 3.21 17.04
C LYS A 143 -4.18 3.80 18.43
N ASN A 144 -5.25 3.36 19.11
CA ASN A 144 -5.55 3.76 20.48
C ASN A 144 -6.10 2.60 21.32
N SER A 145 -6.24 2.80 22.63
CA SER A 145 -6.62 1.76 23.60
C SER A 145 -7.97 1.10 23.33
N ASN A 146 -8.86 1.75 22.58
CA ASN A 146 -10.26 1.31 22.43
C ASN A 146 -10.53 0.63 21.09
N VAL A 147 -9.57 0.66 20.15
CA VAL A 147 -9.71 0.06 18.82
C VAL A 147 -8.63 -1.01 18.65
N PRO A 148 -8.98 -2.31 18.70
CA PRO A 148 -8.00 -3.35 18.53
C PRO A 148 -7.50 -3.40 17.08
N GLY A 149 -6.18 -3.48 16.90
CA GLY A 149 -5.59 -3.79 15.60
C GLY A 149 -6.06 -5.14 15.06
N LEU A 150 -6.02 -5.30 13.74
CA LEU A 150 -6.41 -6.54 13.07
C LEU A 150 -5.53 -7.70 13.53
N LYS A 151 -6.15 -8.83 13.87
CA LYS A 151 -5.43 -10.05 14.24
C LYS A 151 -4.93 -10.77 12.99
N LEU A 152 -3.76 -11.39 13.12
CA LEU A 152 -3.19 -12.22 12.05
C LEU A 152 -4.17 -13.34 11.68
N ASN A 153 -4.25 -13.61 10.38
CA ASN A 153 -5.01 -14.68 9.78
C ASN A 153 -6.52 -14.63 10.08
N GLN A 154 -7.06 -13.43 10.33
CA GLN A 154 -8.48 -13.20 10.50
C GLN A 154 -9.05 -12.33 9.37
N ASN A 155 -10.29 -12.63 9.00
CA ASN A 155 -11.05 -11.86 8.02
C ASN A 155 -11.93 -10.83 8.73
N TYR A 156 -11.96 -9.64 8.17
CA TYR A 156 -12.80 -8.54 8.62
C TYR A 156 -13.57 -7.96 7.43
N PHE A 157 -14.68 -7.31 7.74
CA PHE A 157 -15.59 -6.69 6.78
C PHE A 157 -15.69 -5.22 7.13
N TRP A 158 -15.50 -4.34 6.16
CA TRP A 158 -15.56 -2.90 6.40
C TRP A 158 -16.57 -2.24 5.47
N THR A 159 -17.44 -1.36 5.96
CA THR A 159 -18.45 -0.69 5.13
C THR A 159 -18.26 0.81 5.19
N VAL A 160 -18.51 1.49 4.07
CA VAL A 160 -18.54 2.96 3.99
C VAL A 160 -19.91 3.40 3.50
N THR A 161 -20.59 4.21 4.31
CA THR A 161 -21.90 4.76 3.95
C THR A 161 -21.78 6.27 3.77
N LEU A 162 -22.12 6.79 2.59
CA LEU A 162 -22.36 8.21 2.38
C LEU A 162 -23.79 8.53 2.79
N ILE A 163 -23.92 9.28 3.89
CA ILE A 163 -25.17 9.71 4.49
C ILE A 163 -25.50 11.09 3.92
N CYS A 164 -26.45 11.16 2.98
CA CYS A 164 -26.79 12.42 2.31
C CYS A 164 -27.65 13.35 3.17
N ASN A 165 -28.47 12.79 4.06
CA ASN A 165 -29.34 13.54 4.96
C ASN A 165 -29.17 13.00 6.39
N PRO A 166 -28.20 13.53 7.16
CA PRO A 166 -27.97 13.08 8.53
C PRO A 166 -29.19 13.25 9.44
N GLU A 167 -29.98 14.32 9.29
CA GLU A 167 -31.17 14.60 10.09
C GLU A 167 -32.29 13.58 9.86
N ALA A 168 -32.44 13.10 8.61
CA ALA A 168 -33.41 12.06 8.30
C ALA A 168 -33.09 10.71 8.96
N MET A 169 -31.83 10.46 9.35
CA MET A 169 -31.46 9.23 10.06
C MET A 169 -32.18 9.10 11.41
N ASP A 170 -32.44 10.21 12.09
CA ASP A 170 -33.15 10.22 13.38
C ASP A 170 -34.63 9.84 13.24
N THR A 171 -35.19 10.07 12.05
CA THR A 171 -36.57 9.69 11.71
C THR A 171 -36.68 8.28 11.09
N GLY A 172 -35.55 7.59 10.91
CA GLY A 172 -35.47 6.25 10.32
C GLY A 172 -35.49 6.19 8.79
N ASP A 173 -35.55 7.34 8.10
CA ASP A 173 -35.47 7.38 6.63
C ASP A 173 -34.01 7.30 6.17
N VAL A 174 -33.65 6.13 5.63
CA VAL A 174 -32.33 5.86 5.03
C VAL A 174 -32.38 5.77 3.51
N SER A 175 -33.53 6.06 2.89
CA SER A 175 -33.77 5.86 1.45
C SER A 175 -32.89 6.75 0.56
N GLY A 176 -32.39 7.85 1.09
CA GLY A 176 -31.46 8.78 0.43
C GLY A 176 -29.97 8.46 0.61
N ASN A 177 -29.61 7.46 1.42
CA ASN A 177 -28.20 7.14 1.71
C ASN A 177 -27.59 6.30 0.59
N LYS A 178 -26.35 6.64 0.21
CA LYS A 178 -25.55 5.86 -0.75
C LYS A 178 -24.60 4.98 0.02
N LYS A 179 -24.91 3.69 0.13
CA LYS A 179 -24.13 2.74 0.92
C LYS A 179 -23.19 1.93 0.04
N VAL A 180 -21.90 1.94 0.35
CA VAL A 180 -20.93 0.94 -0.10
C VAL A 180 -20.74 -0.08 1.01
N GLU A 181 -20.99 -1.34 0.68
CA GLU A 181 -20.76 -2.44 1.61
C GLU A 181 -19.47 -3.14 1.22
N GLY A 182 -18.39 -2.89 1.98
CA GLY A 182 -17.16 -3.65 1.84
C GLY A 182 -17.24 -4.97 2.66
N ILE A 183 -17.05 -6.15 2.10
CA ILE A 183 -15.88 -6.60 1.35
C ILE A 183 -14.69 -6.88 2.28
N VAL A 184 -13.93 -7.94 1.98
CA VAL A 184 -13.09 -8.64 2.96
C VAL A 184 -11.66 -8.10 2.98
N ILE A 185 -11.16 -7.83 4.19
CA ILE A 185 -9.74 -7.62 4.47
C ILE A 185 -9.21 -8.75 5.34
N ARG A 186 -8.02 -9.26 5.02
CA ARG A 186 -7.31 -10.25 5.83
C ARG A 186 -5.92 -9.74 6.21
N ARG A 187 -5.60 -9.72 7.50
CA ARG A 187 -4.22 -9.47 7.93
C ARG A 187 -3.43 -10.76 7.80
N VAL A 188 -2.41 -10.79 6.95
CA VAL A 188 -1.58 -11.97 6.69
C VAL A 188 -0.25 -11.88 7.42
N THR A 189 0.31 -13.03 7.77
CA THR A 189 1.66 -13.10 8.33
C THR A 189 2.68 -12.96 7.20
N PRO A 190 3.56 -11.94 7.20
CA PRO A 190 4.60 -11.84 6.18
C PRO A 190 5.60 -12.98 6.36
N ASN A 191 5.93 -13.71 5.28
CA ASN A 191 6.95 -14.77 5.31
C ASN A 191 8.37 -14.17 5.40
N ALA A 192 9.39 -15.02 5.57
CA ALA A 192 10.77 -14.56 5.77
C ALA A 192 11.33 -13.78 4.56
N SER A 193 11.07 -14.24 3.33
CA SER A 193 11.54 -13.56 2.11
C SER A 193 10.90 -12.18 1.97
N LEU A 194 9.58 -12.08 2.15
CA LEU A 194 8.87 -10.80 2.13
C LEU A 194 9.40 -9.82 3.16
N ARG A 195 9.68 -10.26 4.39
CA ARG A 195 10.29 -9.39 5.41
C ARG A 195 11.68 -8.91 4.99
N GLN A 196 12.49 -9.79 4.41
CA GLN A 196 13.84 -9.45 3.96
C GLN A 196 13.81 -8.48 2.77
N GLU A 197 12.92 -8.69 1.80
CA GLU A 197 12.71 -7.79 0.67
C GLU A 197 12.26 -6.41 1.14
N LEU A 198 11.26 -6.34 2.04
CA LEU A 198 10.78 -5.07 2.60
C LEU A 198 11.87 -4.33 3.39
N ALA A 199 12.73 -5.04 4.11
CA ALA A 199 13.85 -4.46 4.83
C ALA A 199 14.97 -3.96 3.89
N ALA A 200 15.14 -4.59 2.73
CA ALA A 200 16.13 -4.22 1.73
C ALA A 200 15.65 -3.13 0.76
N ALA A 201 14.36 -2.79 0.77
CA ALA A 201 13.77 -1.79 -0.11
C ALA A 201 14.39 -0.41 0.10
N LYS A 202 14.94 0.19 -0.96
CA LYS A 202 15.65 1.48 -0.90
C LYS A 202 14.81 2.65 -1.40
N SER A 203 13.75 2.36 -2.15
CA SER A 203 12.84 3.35 -2.68
C SER A 203 11.39 3.00 -2.37
N TRP A 204 10.52 4.01 -2.44
CA TRP A 204 9.08 3.77 -2.35
C TRP A 204 8.57 2.83 -3.45
N ARG A 205 9.20 2.83 -4.64
CA ARG A 205 8.85 1.94 -5.74
C ARG A 205 9.16 0.50 -5.41
N ASP A 206 10.31 0.24 -4.79
CA ASP A 206 10.68 -1.10 -4.36
C ASP A 206 9.62 -1.62 -3.39
N ARG A 207 9.26 -0.82 -2.38
CA ARG A 207 8.25 -1.20 -1.39
C ARG A 207 6.90 -1.51 -2.02
N VAL A 208 6.39 -0.63 -2.88
CA VAL A 208 5.11 -0.83 -3.57
C VAL A 208 5.17 -2.07 -4.48
N THR A 209 6.29 -2.28 -5.19
CA THR A 209 6.53 -3.48 -6.02
C THR A 209 6.47 -4.76 -5.20
N ILE A 210 7.13 -4.77 -4.04
CA ILE A 210 7.19 -5.93 -3.15
C ILE A 210 5.77 -6.26 -2.64
N TYR A 211 5.01 -5.26 -2.20
CA TYR A 211 3.61 -5.45 -1.80
C TYR A 211 2.76 -5.99 -2.95
N ALA A 212 2.93 -5.45 -4.16
CA ALA A 212 2.21 -5.91 -5.35
C ALA A 212 2.46 -7.39 -5.64
N LYS A 213 3.75 -7.79 -5.72
CA LYS A 213 4.18 -9.16 -5.97
C LYS A 213 3.69 -10.14 -4.90
N ALA A 214 3.58 -9.68 -3.67
CA ALA A 214 3.10 -10.48 -2.54
C ALA A 214 1.56 -10.48 -2.38
N GLY A 215 0.81 -9.79 -3.25
CA GLY A 215 -0.65 -9.70 -3.14
C GLY A 215 -1.15 -8.87 -1.96
N ILE A 216 -0.32 -7.99 -1.40
CA ILE A 216 -0.61 -7.14 -0.22
C ILE A 216 -1.24 -5.83 -0.68
N TRP A 217 -2.51 -5.92 -1.08
CA TRP A 217 -3.25 -4.83 -1.71
C TRP A 217 -3.32 -3.55 -0.87
N TYR A 218 -3.74 -3.64 0.40
CA TYR A 218 -4.03 -2.45 1.20
C TYR A 218 -2.76 -1.63 1.48
N ASP A 219 -1.63 -2.30 1.72
CA ASP A 219 -0.33 -1.65 1.90
C ASP A 219 0.16 -1.02 0.59
N ALA A 220 0.05 -1.71 -0.55
CA ALA A 220 0.42 -1.16 -1.85
C ALA A 220 -0.40 0.10 -2.21
N LEU A 221 -1.74 0.00 -2.11
CA LEU A 221 -2.67 1.07 -2.41
C LEU A 221 -2.42 2.30 -1.54
N SER A 222 -2.34 2.13 -0.21
CA SER A 222 -2.19 3.25 0.73
C SER A 222 -0.86 3.98 0.56
N ASN A 223 0.25 3.24 0.36
CA ASN A 223 1.54 3.85 0.11
C ASN A 223 1.54 4.66 -1.20
N LEU A 224 0.97 4.10 -2.28
CA LEU A 224 0.93 4.79 -3.57
C LEU A 224 -0.04 5.99 -3.57
N ALA A 225 -1.19 5.88 -2.91
CA ALA A 225 -2.14 6.97 -2.74
C ALA A 225 -1.52 8.16 -2.01
N GLU A 226 -0.80 7.91 -0.91
CA GLU A 226 -0.13 8.97 -0.15
C GLU A 226 0.98 9.65 -0.95
N LEU A 227 1.74 8.88 -1.74
CA LEU A 227 2.75 9.44 -2.65
C LEU A 227 2.12 10.30 -3.75
N ARG A 228 1.02 9.83 -4.35
CA ARG A 228 0.25 10.55 -5.38
C ARG A 228 -0.36 11.83 -4.84
N ARG A 229 -0.80 11.83 -3.58
CA ARG A 229 -1.31 13.01 -2.87
C ARG A 229 -0.21 14.05 -2.65
N ARG A 230 0.98 13.64 -2.20
CA ARG A 230 2.13 14.53 -1.94
C ARG A 230 2.82 15.04 -3.20
N ASN A 231 2.81 14.26 -4.28
CA ASN A 231 3.51 14.55 -5.52
C ASN A 231 2.55 14.51 -6.71
N PRO A 232 1.60 15.46 -6.80
CA PRO A 232 0.47 15.29 -7.70
C PRO A 232 0.79 15.44 -9.18
N THR A 233 1.98 15.95 -9.52
CA THR A 233 2.43 16.21 -10.89
C THR A 233 3.61 15.33 -11.29
N ASP A 234 4.13 14.46 -10.41
CA ASP A 234 5.20 13.54 -10.77
C ASP A 234 4.67 12.52 -11.79
N PRO A 235 5.18 12.52 -13.04
CA PRO A 235 4.62 11.72 -14.11
C PRO A 235 4.75 10.21 -13.85
N ILE A 236 5.74 9.79 -13.06
CA ILE A 236 5.94 8.38 -12.76
C ILE A 236 4.97 7.94 -11.66
N ILE A 237 4.73 8.77 -10.64
CA ILE A 237 3.73 8.46 -9.61
C ILE A 237 2.32 8.45 -10.23
N VAL A 238 1.99 9.44 -11.07
CA VAL A 238 0.70 9.52 -11.79
C VAL A 238 0.48 8.26 -12.65
N ARG A 239 1.49 7.85 -13.42
CA ARG A 239 1.42 6.64 -14.25
C ARG A 239 1.15 5.40 -13.39
N ASN A 240 1.94 5.19 -12.34
CA ASN A 240 1.81 4.01 -11.49
C ASN A 240 0.48 3.96 -10.73
N TRP A 241 -0.02 5.11 -10.28
CA TRP A 241 -1.35 5.21 -9.66
C TRP A 241 -2.44 4.72 -10.62
N ARG A 242 -2.40 5.19 -11.87
CA ARG A 242 -3.32 4.76 -12.92
C ARG A 242 -3.21 3.27 -13.22
N GLU A 243 -2.01 2.72 -13.36
CA GLU A 243 -1.83 1.28 -13.61
C GLU A 243 -2.36 0.41 -12.45
N LEU A 244 -2.17 0.84 -11.20
CA LEU A 244 -2.72 0.15 -10.02
C LEU A 244 -4.24 0.15 -10.01
N LEU A 245 -4.88 1.27 -10.36
CA LEU A 245 -6.34 1.32 -10.44
C LEU A 245 -6.89 0.55 -11.65
N LYS A 246 -6.15 0.57 -12.77
CA LYS A 246 -6.48 -0.18 -13.98
C LYS A 246 -6.49 -1.68 -13.76
N SER A 247 -5.54 -2.22 -13.00
CA SER A 247 -5.48 -3.66 -12.74
C SER A 247 -6.68 -4.21 -11.97
N VAL A 248 -7.42 -3.32 -11.31
CA VAL A 248 -8.67 -3.66 -10.63
C VAL A 248 -9.87 -3.01 -11.32
N GLY A 249 -9.73 -2.51 -12.55
CA GLY A 249 -10.84 -2.02 -13.37
C GLY A 249 -11.54 -0.76 -12.85
N ILE A 250 -10.81 0.15 -12.20
CA ILE A 250 -11.30 1.50 -11.81
C ILE A 250 -10.34 2.60 -12.31
N GLU A 251 -9.80 2.41 -13.52
CA GLU A 251 -8.84 3.35 -14.14
C GLU A 251 -9.43 4.76 -14.28
N GLU A 252 -10.74 4.88 -14.47
CA GLU A 252 -11.47 6.14 -14.58
C GLU A 252 -11.30 7.03 -13.35
N LEU A 253 -11.07 6.45 -12.16
CA LEU A 253 -10.85 7.18 -10.92
C LEU A 253 -9.42 7.72 -10.78
N ALA A 254 -8.51 7.41 -11.70
CA ALA A 254 -7.09 7.78 -11.58
C ALA A 254 -6.82 9.29 -11.65
N GLN A 255 -7.76 10.05 -12.20
CA GLN A 255 -7.67 11.51 -12.30
C GLN A 255 -8.36 12.23 -11.14
N GLU A 256 -9.11 11.51 -10.31
CA GLU A 256 -9.83 12.09 -9.19
C GLU A 256 -8.85 12.60 -8.12
N PRO A 257 -9.18 13.70 -7.43
CA PRO A 257 -8.31 14.26 -6.40
C PRO A 257 -8.20 13.29 -5.22
N ILE A 258 -6.99 13.09 -4.71
CA ILE A 258 -6.78 12.38 -3.44
C ILE A 258 -6.81 13.40 -2.32
N LEU A 259 -7.77 13.26 -1.41
CA LEU A 259 -7.99 14.18 -0.30
C LEU A 259 -7.06 13.84 0.88
N ALA A 260 -7.02 14.73 1.87
CA ALA A 260 -6.38 14.41 3.14
C ALA A 260 -7.06 13.20 3.82
N PRO A 261 -6.31 12.31 4.48
CA PRO A 261 -6.90 11.18 5.20
C PRO A 261 -7.90 11.64 6.28
N LEU A 262 -8.99 10.91 6.40
CA LEU A 262 -9.97 11.08 7.46
C LEU A 262 -9.44 10.40 8.72
N VAL A 263 -9.19 11.21 9.74
CA VAL A 263 -8.63 10.80 11.01
C VAL A 263 -9.68 11.02 12.09
N GLY A 264 -10.02 9.96 12.85
CA GLY A 264 -11.05 10.03 13.89
C GLY A 264 -10.79 11.15 14.90
N ALA A 265 -11.86 11.80 15.38
CA ALA A 265 -11.80 13.00 16.25
C ALA A 265 -10.89 12.90 17.48
N ASN A 266 -10.54 11.69 17.93
CA ASN A 266 -9.66 11.43 19.08
C ASN A 266 -8.16 11.30 18.73
N GLN A 267 -7.72 11.79 17.57
CA GLN A 267 -6.31 11.72 17.12
C GLN A 267 -5.72 13.08 16.75
N LEU A 268 -6.45 14.19 16.97
CA LEU A 268 -5.95 15.56 16.73
C LEU A 268 -4.79 15.97 17.68
N SER A 269 -4.40 15.12 18.65
CA SER A 269 -3.39 15.44 19.67
C SER A 269 -2.03 14.75 19.49
N SER A 270 -1.78 14.06 18.38
CA SER A 270 -0.45 13.47 18.14
C SER A 270 0.01 13.76 16.73
N GLU A 271 0.89 14.77 16.64
CA GLU A 271 1.76 15.11 15.52
C GLU A 271 2.17 13.87 14.70
N VAL A 272 1.75 13.86 13.43
CA VAL A 272 2.29 12.98 12.40
C VAL A 272 3.74 13.41 12.18
N THR A 273 4.69 12.72 12.81
CA THR A 273 6.09 12.83 12.44
C THR A 273 6.29 12.16 11.07
N PRO A 274 6.85 12.85 10.07
CA PRO A 274 7.14 12.25 8.79
C PRO A 274 8.20 11.16 8.95
N ILE A 275 7.96 10.01 8.32
CA ILE A 275 8.99 8.99 8.09
C ILE A 275 9.96 9.59 7.05
N ASN A 276 11.20 9.86 7.48
CA ASN A 276 12.34 10.11 6.60
C ASN A 276 12.78 8.82 5.91
#